data_AF-A0A177C2K7-F1
#
_entry.id   AF-A0A177C2K7-F1
#
_cell.length_a   1.000
_cell.length_b   1.000
_cell.length_c   1.000
_cell.angle_alpha   90.00
_cell.angle_beta   90.00
_cell.angle_gamma   90.00
#
_symmetry.space_group_name_H-M   'P 1'
#
loop_
_entity.id
_entity.type
_entity.pdbx_description
1 polymer ?
#
loop_
_entity_poly.entity_id
_entity_poly.type
_entity_poly.pdbx_seq_one_letter_code
_entity_poly.pdbx_strand_id
1 'polypeptide(L)'
;MAPPPPATLPLGQRLAALAQTLQFAWFAGHVTLLLSTFRYSLSYVTFNTASRWAAFSYRTAFLSACVTYGIVVYKAYRARVRQGKQGGVLSLATDENVQYLIMALIWLFSRQIPMAVLPFAVYSVFHVATYVRSNLLPTIQPPPAGAQPGTKSASGLSDAIGKFVKEYYDGSMTLVAILEIALWFRVFGSALLFQKGSWILIAVYTVFFRARYAQSTFVQGAITQLTARVDAQLANQSTPPVARQSWGTFKNVIRQAADATDIRKYVGGQQAAGPKKTH
;
A
#
# COMPACT_ATOMS: atom_id res chain seq x y z
N MET A 1 15.03 -0.95 13.46
CA MET A 1 15.26 -2.29 12.86
C MET A 1 16.16 -3.05 13.82
N ALA A 2 16.13 -4.38 13.83
CA ALA A 2 17.12 -5.13 14.62
C ALA A 2 18.52 -4.84 14.03
N PRO A 3 19.55 -4.62 14.86
CA PRO A 3 20.91 -4.46 14.36
C PRO A 3 21.34 -5.74 13.61
N PRO A 4 22.17 -5.62 12.56
CA PRO A 4 22.69 -6.79 11.86
C PRO A 4 23.47 -7.69 12.85
N PRO A 5 23.45 -9.02 12.65
CA PRO A 5 24.22 -9.94 13.50
C PRO A 5 25.71 -9.57 13.52
N PRO A 6 26.41 -9.77 14.65
CA PRO A 6 27.84 -9.48 14.76
C PRO A 6 28.64 -10.15 13.63
N ALA A 7 29.51 -9.38 12.98
CA ALA A 7 30.34 -9.86 11.87
C ALA A 7 31.33 -10.98 12.28
N THR A 8 31.58 -11.12 13.58
CA THR A 8 32.43 -12.16 14.18
C THR A 8 31.81 -13.55 14.14
N LEU A 9 30.50 -13.66 13.92
CA LEU A 9 29.82 -14.95 13.85
C LEU A 9 29.99 -15.60 12.46
N PRO A 10 30.10 -16.94 12.38
CA PRO A 10 30.01 -17.67 11.11
C PRO A 10 28.76 -17.29 10.31
N LEU A 11 28.87 -17.25 8.97
CA LEU A 11 27.76 -16.83 8.10
C LEU A 11 26.45 -17.57 8.39
N GLY A 12 26.51 -18.89 8.61
CA GLY A 12 25.33 -19.69 8.94
C GLY A 12 24.60 -19.20 10.20
N GLN A 13 25.34 -18.84 11.25
CA GLN A 13 24.75 -18.30 12.49
C GLN A 13 24.16 -16.90 12.28
N ARG A 14 24.80 -16.06 11.45
CA ARG A 14 24.26 -14.73 11.08
C ARG A 14 22.95 -14.86 10.31
N LEU A 15 22.89 -15.77 9.34
CA LEU A 15 21.67 -16.05 8.57
C LEU A 15 20.57 -16.65 9.44
N ALA A 16 20.91 -17.59 10.35
CA ALA A 16 19.96 -18.15 11.30
C ALA A 16 19.39 -17.07 12.22
N ALA A 17 20.22 -16.16 12.73
CA ALA A 17 19.78 -15.04 13.56
C ALA A 17 18.83 -14.11 12.78
N LEU A 18 19.14 -13.82 11.50
CA LEU A 18 18.26 -13.03 10.65
C LEU A 18 16.91 -13.73 10.43
N ALA A 19 16.93 -15.04 10.16
CA ALA A 19 15.74 -15.85 9.88
C ALA A 19 14.76 -15.94 11.07
N GLN A 20 15.27 -15.81 12.30
CA GLN A 20 14.46 -15.78 13.52
C GLN A 20 13.74 -14.45 13.76
N THR A 21 13.98 -13.43 12.94
CA THR A 21 13.34 -12.12 13.11
C THR A 21 11.96 -12.05 12.46
N LEU A 22 11.05 -11.29 13.08
CA LEU A 22 9.78 -10.89 12.45
C LEU A 22 10.00 -10.11 11.14
N GLN A 23 11.14 -9.42 11.00
CA GLN A 23 11.47 -8.70 9.76
C GLN A 23 11.76 -9.66 8.61
N PHE A 24 12.38 -10.81 8.89
CA PHE A 24 12.59 -11.84 7.88
C PHE A 24 11.29 -12.52 7.46
N ALA A 25 10.39 -12.82 8.41
CA ALA A 25 9.05 -13.32 8.09
C ALA A 25 8.27 -12.33 7.19
N TRP A 26 8.37 -11.03 7.48
CA TRP A 26 7.82 -9.96 6.65
C TRP A 26 8.46 -9.92 5.25
N PHE A 27 9.78 -10.07 5.15
CA PHE A 27 10.48 -10.16 3.88
C PHE A 27 10.04 -11.37 3.05
N ALA A 28 10.01 -12.55 3.67
CA ALA A 28 9.57 -13.79 3.03
C ALA A 28 8.14 -13.65 2.50
N GLY A 29 7.23 -13.05 3.28
CA GLY A 29 5.87 -12.74 2.82
C GLY A 29 5.84 -11.87 1.55
N HIS A 30 6.67 -10.83 1.47
CA HIS A 30 6.74 -10.02 0.24
C HIS A 30 7.33 -10.79 -0.95
N VAL A 31 8.33 -11.64 -0.74
CA VAL A 31 8.86 -12.53 -1.80
C VAL A 31 7.77 -13.50 -2.27
N THR A 32 7.05 -14.14 -1.35
CA THR A 32 5.94 -15.05 -1.68
C THR A 32 4.83 -14.32 -2.43
N LEU A 33 4.52 -13.07 -2.06
CA LEU A 33 3.55 -12.24 -2.77
C LEU A 33 3.99 -11.99 -4.22
N LEU A 34 5.25 -11.61 -4.45
CA LEU A 34 5.77 -11.37 -5.79
C LEU A 34 5.75 -12.64 -6.65
N LEU A 35 6.21 -13.77 -6.12
CA LEU A 35 6.19 -15.05 -6.83
C LEU A 35 4.77 -15.50 -7.16
N SER A 36 3.84 -15.34 -6.20
CA SER A 36 2.42 -15.65 -6.41
C SER A 36 1.78 -14.72 -7.45
N THR A 37 2.13 -13.44 -7.44
CA THR A 37 1.65 -12.46 -8.42
C THR A 37 2.16 -12.80 -9.81
N PHE A 38 3.45 -13.12 -9.95
CA PHE A 38 4.04 -13.56 -11.22
C PHE A 38 3.35 -14.84 -11.74
N ARG A 39 3.20 -15.86 -10.89
CA ARG A 39 2.52 -17.10 -11.29
C ARG A 39 1.06 -16.86 -11.67
N TYR A 40 0.38 -15.93 -10.99
CA TYR A 40 -0.98 -15.54 -11.30
C TYR A 40 -1.06 -14.76 -12.62
N SER A 41 -0.12 -13.86 -12.92
CA SER A 41 -0.11 -13.14 -14.21
C SER A 41 0.11 -14.07 -15.39
N LEU A 42 0.90 -15.14 -15.24
CA LEU A 42 1.03 -16.18 -16.27
C LEU A 42 -0.32 -16.83 -16.63
N SER A 43 -1.26 -16.92 -15.68
CA SER A 43 -2.61 -17.43 -15.98
C SER A 43 -3.41 -16.52 -16.92
N TYR A 44 -3.12 -15.22 -16.93
CA TYR A 44 -3.72 -14.27 -17.87
C TYR A 44 -3.07 -14.33 -19.24
N VAL A 45 -1.74 -14.48 -19.29
CA VAL A 45 -1.00 -14.63 -20.56
C VAL A 45 -1.38 -15.93 -21.27
N THR A 46 -1.61 -17.00 -20.52
CA THR A 46 -2.03 -18.31 -21.05
C THR A 46 -3.55 -18.48 -21.19
N PHE A 47 -4.32 -17.41 -20.96
CA PHE A 47 -5.79 -17.41 -20.96
C PHE A 47 -6.44 -18.45 -20.03
N ASN A 48 -5.72 -18.94 -19.02
CA ASN A 48 -6.15 -19.96 -18.06
C ASN A 48 -6.47 -19.38 -16.67
N THR A 49 -7.26 -18.31 -16.66
CA THR A 49 -7.54 -17.46 -15.49
C THR A 49 -8.44 -18.12 -14.44
N ALA A 50 -9.22 -19.14 -14.84
CA ALA A 50 -10.11 -19.90 -13.98
C ALA A 50 -9.47 -21.17 -13.39
N SER A 51 -8.20 -21.46 -13.68
CA SER A 51 -7.53 -22.65 -13.16
C SER A 51 -7.43 -22.67 -11.63
N ARG A 52 -7.39 -23.89 -11.06
CA ARG A 52 -7.10 -24.10 -9.63
C ARG A 52 -5.79 -23.41 -9.21
N TRP A 53 -4.79 -23.43 -10.10
CA TRP A 53 -3.52 -22.75 -9.88
C TRP A 53 -3.64 -21.23 -9.87
N ALA A 54 -4.44 -20.64 -10.77
CA ALA A 54 -4.70 -19.20 -10.74
C ALA A 54 -5.41 -18.78 -9.44
N ALA A 55 -6.41 -19.54 -9.01
CA ALA A 55 -7.06 -19.31 -7.72
C ALA A 55 -6.08 -19.45 -6.55
N PHE A 56 -5.28 -20.52 -6.53
CA PHE A 56 -4.27 -20.74 -5.49
C PHE A 56 -3.25 -19.60 -5.41
N SER A 57 -2.70 -19.17 -6.55
CA SER A 57 -1.73 -18.07 -6.60
C SER A 57 -2.36 -16.74 -6.15
N TYR A 58 -3.59 -16.44 -6.56
CA TYR A 58 -4.29 -15.23 -6.10
C TYR A 58 -4.50 -15.22 -4.58
N ARG A 59 -5.00 -16.33 -4.02
CA ARG A 59 -5.23 -16.47 -2.57
C ARG A 59 -3.92 -16.42 -1.79
N THR A 60 -2.86 -17.05 -2.30
CA THR A 60 -1.53 -17.02 -1.68
C THR A 60 -0.93 -15.62 -1.70
N ALA A 61 -1.12 -14.84 -2.77
CA ALA A 61 -0.67 -13.45 -2.82
C ALA A 61 -1.35 -12.60 -1.72
N PHE A 62 -2.67 -12.70 -1.57
CA PHE A 62 -3.38 -11.94 -0.52
C PHE A 62 -3.17 -12.48 0.89
N LEU A 63 -2.99 -13.79 1.06
CA LEU A 63 -2.56 -14.34 2.35
C LEU A 63 -1.19 -13.78 2.75
N SER A 64 -0.26 -13.74 1.80
CA SER A 64 1.07 -13.15 2.01
C SER A 64 0.96 -11.65 2.37
N ALA A 65 0.09 -10.90 1.67
CA ALA A 65 -0.20 -9.51 2.01
C ALA A 65 -0.77 -9.35 3.43
N CYS A 66 -1.69 -10.23 3.85
CA CYS A 66 -2.24 -10.22 5.20
C CYS A 66 -1.14 -10.44 6.25
N VAL A 67 -0.22 -11.38 5.99
CA VAL A 67 0.92 -11.64 6.89
C VAL A 67 1.84 -10.43 6.97
N THR A 68 2.24 -9.84 5.83
CA THR A 68 3.19 -8.72 5.84
C THR A 68 2.61 -7.48 6.50
N TYR A 69 1.39 -7.06 6.11
CA TYR A 69 0.74 -5.92 6.74
C TYR A 69 0.36 -6.20 8.20
N GLY A 70 -0.04 -7.43 8.53
CA GLY A 70 -0.28 -7.86 9.91
C GLY A 70 0.94 -7.69 10.80
N ILE A 71 2.14 -8.07 10.32
CA ILE A 71 3.40 -7.85 11.04
C ILE A 71 3.67 -6.35 11.25
N VAL A 72 3.46 -5.51 10.23
CA VAL A 72 3.67 -4.06 10.33
C VAL A 72 2.71 -3.43 11.35
N VAL A 73 1.42 -3.76 11.27
CA VAL A 73 0.40 -3.30 12.21
C VAL A 73 0.72 -3.74 13.64
N TYR A 74 1.08 -5.00 13.84
CA TYR A 74 1.47 -5.53 15.15
C TYR A 74 2.67 -4.77 15.74
N LYS A 75 3.71 -4.55 14.93
CA LYS A 75 4.91 -3.82 15.38
C LYS A 75 4.59 -2.37 15.72
N ALA A 76 3.81 -1.68 14.90
CA ALA A 76 3.39 -0.30 15.14
C ALA A 76 2.55 -0.18 16.42
N TYR A 77 1.60 -1.11 16.62
CA TYR A 77 0.80 -1.18 17.83
C TYR A 77 1.65 -1.43 19.09
N ARG A 78 2.53 -2.45 19.07
CA ARG A 78 3.45 -2.74 20.19
C ARG A 78 4.36 -1.56 20.53
N ALA A 79 4.83 -0.83 19.52
CA ALA A 79 5.64 0.37 19.74
C ALA A 79 4.85 1.47 20.45
N ARG A 80 3.60 1.74 20.05
CA ARG A 80 2.71 2.72 20.69
C ARG A 80 2.39 2.35 22.14
N VAL A 81 2.09 1.07 22.40
CA VAL A 81 1.85 0.55 23.75
C VAL A 81 3.06 0.76 24.65
N ARG A 82 4.27 0.46 24.17
CA ARG A 82 5.52 0.68 24.92
C ARG A 82 5.78 2.15 25.25
N GLN A 83 5.28 3.07 24.44
CA GLN A 83 5.39 4.51 24.66
C GLN A 83 4.28 5.07 25.57
N GLY A 84 3.39 4.22 26.12
CA GLY A 84 2.24 4.65 26.90
C GLY A 84 1.18 5.42 26.09
N LYS A 85 1.30 5.45 24.76
CA LYS A 85 0.42 6.18 23.84
C LYS A 85 -0.56 5.22 23.16
N GLN A 86 -1.41 4.56 23.94
CA GLN A 86 -2.47 3.72 23.39
C GLN A 86 -3.51 4.61 22.70
N GLY A 87 -3.34 4.82 21.39
CA GLY A 87 -4.36 5.46 20.57
C GLY A 87 -5.63 4.59 20.53
N GLY A 88 -6.80 5.23 20.49
CA GLY A 88 -8.08 4.52 20.35
C GLY A 88 -8.19 3.78 19.01
N VAL A 89 -9.21 2.92 18.87
CA VAL A 89 -9.48 2.13 17.67
C VAL A 89 -9.56 3.01 16.41
N LEU A 90 -10.11 4.23 16.51
CA LEU A 90 -10.15 5.20 15.42
C LEU A 90 -8.75 5.63 14.94
N SER A 91 -7.78 5.77 15.84
CA SER A 91 -6.40 6.12 15.47
C SER A 91 -5.76 5.01 14.64
N LEU A 92 -6.01 3.74 14.99
CA LEU A 92 -5.54 2.60 14.20
C LEU A 92 -6.23 2.52 12.83
N ALA A 93 -7.52 2.86 12.74
CA ALA A 93 -8.23 2.90 11.45
C ALA A 93 -7.68 3.96 10.48
N THR A 94 -7.02 5.00 11.00
CA THR A 94 -6.32 6.00 10.18
C THR A 94 -4.90 5.59 9.77
N ASP A 95 -4.38 4.46 10.25
CA ASP A 95 -3.07 3.96 9.84
C ASP A 95 -3.16 3.30 8.45
N GLU A 96 -2.35 3.76 7.51
CA GLU A 96 -2.34 3.23 6.13
C GLU A 96 -2.10 1.71 6.10
N ASN A 97 -1.26 1.19 7.01
CA ASN A 97 -0.95 -0.24 7.04
C ASN A 97 -2.16 -1.06 7.50
N VAL A 98 -2.96 -0.51 8.41
CA VAL A 98 -4.23 -1.14 8.83
C VAL A 98 -5.23 -1.13 7.69
N GLN A 99 -5.31 -0.03 6.94
CA GLN A 99 -6.18 0.07 5.77
C GLN A 99 -5.81 -0.96 4.68
N TYR A 100 -4.52 -1.11 4.38
CA TYR A 100 -4.04 -2.14 3.45
C TYR A 100 -4.24 -3.56 3.99
N LEU A 101 -4.10 -3.80 5.30
CA LEU A 101 -4.41 -5.10 5.91
C LEU A 101 -5.89 -5.47 5.73
N ILE A 102 -6.79 -4.53 6.02
CA ILE A 102 -8.23 -4.72 5.84
C ILE A 102 -8.53 -5.03 4.38
N MET A 103 -7.94 -4.27 3.45
CA MET A 103 -8.13 -4.55 2.02
C MET A 103 -7.56 -5.91 1.61
N ALA A 104 -6.39 -6.31 2.10
CA ALA A 104 -5.82 -7.62 1.83
C ALA A 104 -6.76 -8.75 2.29
N LEU A 105 -7.37 -8.63 3.46
CA LEU A 105 -8.36 -9.59 3.98
C LEU A 105 -9.62 -9.62 3.11
N ILE A 106 -10.14 -8.46 2.71
CA ILE A 106 -11.32 -8.39 1.83
C ILE A 106 -11.02 -9.07 0.49
N TRP A 107 -9.88 -8.77 -0.12
CA TRP A 107 -9.46 -9.38 -1.38
C TRP A 107 -9.19 -10.88 -1.26
N LEU A 108 -8.71 -11.33 -0.10
CA LEU A 108 -8.50 -12.75 0.19
C LEU A 108 -9.79 -13.55 0.12
N PHE A 109 -10.94 -12.97 0.50
CA PHE A 109 -12.23 -13.66 0.51
C PHE A 109 -13.20 -13.24 -0.60
N SER A 110 -12.96 -12.11 -1.27
CA SER A 110 -13.77 -11.68 -2.40
C SER A 110 -13.54 -12.56 -3.64
N ARG A 111 -14.37 -12.36 -4.67
CA ARG A 111 -14.04 -12.86 -6.02
C ARG A 111 -12.70 -12.30 -6.52
N GLN A 112 -12.06 -13.02 -7.44
CA GLN A 112 -10.77 -12.61 -8.01
C GLN A 112 -10.92 -11.32 -8.82
N ILE A 113 -10.23 -10.26 -8.37
CA ILE A 113 -10.05 -9.02 -9.13
C ILE A 113 -8.55 -8.86 -9.39
N PRO A 114 -8.06 -9.15 -10.61
CA PRO A 114 -6.63 -9.26 -10.87
C PRO A 114 -5.85 -7.99 -10.57
N MET A 115 -6.46 -6.85 -10.94
CA MET A 115 -5.90 -5.52 -10.73
C MET A 115 -5.64 -5.24 -9.24
N ALA A 116 -6.35 -5.91 -8.32
CA ALA A 116 -6.22 -5.67 -6.88
C ALA A 116 -4.87 -6.12 -6.33
N VAL A 117 -4.20 -7.07 -6.99
CA VAL A 117 -2.88 -7.56 -6.56
C VAL A 117 -1.78 -6.55 -6.89
N LEU A 118 -1.97 -5.72 -7.92
CA LEU A 118 -0.92 -4.88 -8.49
C LEU A 118 -0.36 -3.82 -7.52
N PRO A 119 -1.17 -3.05 -6.76
CA PRO A 119 -0.63 -2.12 -5.77
C PRO A 119 0.27 -2.82 -4.74
N PHE A 120 -0.17 -3.97 -4.23
CA PHE A 120 0.58 -4.76 -3.26
C PHE A 120 1.89 -5.31 -3.84
N ALA A 121 1.88 -5.71 -5.11
CA ALA A 121 3.07 -6.16 -5.82
C ALA A 121 4.09 -5.03 -5.98
N VAL A 122 3.66 -3.82 -6.36
CA VAL A 122 4.54 -2.65 -6.46
C VAL A 122 5.20 -2.37 -5.12
N TYR A 123 4.44 -2.27 -4.02
CA TYR A 123 5.03 -2.10 -2.68
C TYR A 123 6.02 -3.22 -2.32
N SER A 124 5.67 -4.46 -2.67
CA SER A 124 6.52 -5.62 -2.36
C SER A 124 7.88 -5.57 -3.06
N VAL A 125 7.96 -5.03 -4.28
CA VAL A 125 9.26 -4.84 -4.98
C VAL A 125 10.17 -3.93 -4.14
N PHE A 126 9.68 -2.78 -3.70
CA PHE A 126 10.47 -1.83 -2.90
C PHE A 126 10.82 -2.38 -1.53
N HIS A 127 9.90 -3.13 -0.90
CA HIS A 127 10.14 -3.77 0.38
C HIS A 127 11.21 -4.86 0.30
N VAL A 128 11.16 -5.73 -0.72
CA VAL A 128 12.19 -6.75 -0.98
C VAL A 128 13.53 -6.08 -1.27
N ALA A 129 13.57 -5.10 -2.17
CA ALA A 129 14.80 -4.38 -2.53
C ALA A 129 15.44 -3.72 -1.29
N THR A 130 14.65 -2.98 -0.52
CA THR A 130 15.12 -2.30 0.70
C THR A 130 15.59 -3.30 1.75
N TYR A 131 14.88 -4.42 1.94
CA TYR A 131 15.29 -5.45 2.89
C TYR A 131 16.62 -6.09 2.50
N VAL A 132 16.78 -6.43 1.21
CA VAL A 132 18.02 -6.97 0.66
C VAL A 132 19.17 -6.01 0.95
N ARG A 133 19.00 -4.72 0.61
CA ARG A 133 20.03 -3.69 0.83
C ARG A 133 20.38 -3.47 2.30
N SER A 134 19.38 -3.41 3.17
CA SER A 134 19.58 -2.98 4.56
C SER A 134 19.86 -4.11 5.54
N ASN A 135 19.52 -5.36 5.21
CA ASN A 135 19.62 -6.48 6.14
C ASN A 135 20.39 -7.64 5.52
N LEU A 136 19.99 -8.10 4.32
CA LEU A 136 20.59 -9.31 3.73
C LEU A 136 22.04 -9.07 3.29
N LEU A 137 22.32 -7.98 2.56
CA LEU A 137 23.67 -7.66 2.10
C LEU A 137 24.65 -7.44 3.26
N PRO A 138 24.36 -6.62 4.29
CA PRO A 138 25.25 -6.52 5.45
C PRO A 138 25.41 -7.83 6.23
N THR A 139 24.42 -8.73 6.19
CA THR A 139 24.52 -10.04 6.85
C THR A 139 25.47 -10.98 6.08
N ILE A 140 25.47 -10.93 4.74
CA ILE A 140 26.35 -11.77 3.90
C ILE A 140 27.75 -11.15 3.82
N GLN A 141 27.83 -9.85 3.56
CA GLN A 141 29.04 -9.05 3.40
C GLN A 141 29.08 -7.98 4.49
N PRO A 142 29.59 -8.30 5.69
CA PRO A 142 29.60 -7.34 6.79
C PRO A 142 30.53 -6.16 6.44
N PRO A 143 30.20 -4.94 6.90
CA PRO A 143 31.11 -3.82 6.74
C PRO A 143 32.45 -4.09 7.47
N PRO A 144 33.55 -3.44 7.05
CA PRO A 144 34.86 -3.63 7.66
C PRO A 144 34.84 -3.41 9.19
N ALA A 145 35.68 -4.13 9.91
CA ALA A 145 35.82 -3.96 11.36
C ALA A 145 36.17 -2.51 11.70
N GLY A 146 35.45 -1.91 12.65
CA GLY A 146 35.60 -0.49 13.03
C GLY A 146 34.72 0.49 12.25
N ALA A 147 33.90 0.01 11.30
CA ALA A 147 32.88 0.85 10.68
C ALA A 147 31.84 1.33 11.72
N GLN A 148 31.43 2.59 11.62
CA GLN A 148 30.45 3.17 12.53
C GLN A 148 29.11 2.41 12.48
N PRO A 149 28.35 2.35 13.59
CA PRO A 149 27.01 1.76 13.59
C PRO A 149 26.14 2.41 12.51
N GLY A 150 25.72 1.63 11.50
CA GLY A 150 24.94 2.12 10.37
C GLY A 150 25.73 2.37 9.07
N THR A 151 27.05 2.16 9.05
CA THR A 151 27.82 2.11 7.80
C THR A 151 27.31 0.95 6.95
N LYS A 152 26.77 1.28 5.77
CA LYS A 152 26.25 0.30 4.83
C LYS A 152 27.41 -0.54 4.29
N SER A 153 27.17 -1.85 4.11
CA SER A 153 28.04 -2.68 3.30
C SER A 153 28.14 -2.05 1.90
N ALA A 154 29.32 -1.51 1.58
CA ALA A 154 29.61 -0.79 0.34
C ALA A 154 29.83 -1.82 -0.77
N SER A 155 28.76 -2.46 -1.23
CA SER A 155 28.78 -3.34 -2.39
C SER A 155 28.10 -2.65 -3.57
N GLY A 156 28.58 -2.90 -4.79
CA GLY A 156 27.98 -2.32 -6.00
C GLY A 156 26.48 -2.64 -6.13
N LEU A 157 26.04 -3.80 -5.62
CA LEU A 157 24.63 -4.16 -5.55
C LEU A 157 23.84 -3.30 -4.54
N SER A 158 24.41 -2.98 -3.39
CA SER A 158 23.81 -2.07 -2.40
C SER A 158 23.58 -0.67 -2.99
N ASP A 159 24.51 -0.19 -3.81
CA ASP A 159 24.40 1.08 -4.52
C ASP A 159 23.39 1.02 -5.66
N ALA A 160 23.39 -0.05 -6.45
CA ALA A 160 22.43 -0.27 -7.53
C ALA A 160 20.98 -0.29 -6.99
N ILE A 161 20.74 -1.02 -5.89
CA ILE A 161 19.43 -1.02 -5.23
C ILE A 161 19.09 0.38 -4.71
N GLY A 162 20.07 1.08 -4.14
CA GLY A 162 19.87 2.45 -3.66
C GLY A 162 19.44 3.42 -4.77
N LYS A 163 20.09 3.33 -5.94
CA LYS A 163 19.73 4.11 -7.13
C LYS A 163 18.35 3.72 -7.65
N PHE A 164 18.07 2.42 -7.78
CA PHE A 164 16.76 1.90 -8.19
C PHE A 164 15.63 2.46 -7.31
N VAL A 165 15.77 2.36 -5.98
CA VAL A 165 14.74 2.87 -5.06
C VAL A 165 14.56 4.37 -5.26
N LYS A 166 15.63 5.15 -5.34
CA LYS A 166 15.54 6.60 -5.51
C LYS A 166 14.89 7.00 -6.84
N GLU A 167 15.31 6.37 -7.93
CA GLU A 167 14.88 6.70 -9.29
C GLU A 167 13.40 6.38 -9.52
N TYR A 168 12.96 5.21 -9.04
CA TYR A 168 11.65 4.68 -9.40
C TYR A 168 10.58 4.89 -8.32
N TYR A 169 10.93 5.43 -7.14
CA TYR A 169 9.96 5.57 -6.04
C TYR A 169 8.76 6.46 -6.42
N ASP A 170 8.99 7.69 -6.87
CA ASP A 170 7.89 8.63 -7.18
C ASP A 170 7.03 8.15 -8.35
N GLY A 171 7.67 7.61 -9.40
CA GLY A 171 6.97 7.01 -10.53
C GLY A 171 6.12 5.80 -10.11
N SER A 172 6.63 4.95 -9.23
CA SER A 172 5.91 3.79 -8.71
C SER A 172 4.78 4.19 -7.77
N MET A 173 4.95 5.23 -6.94
CA MET A 173 3.88 5.77 -6.10
C MET A 173 2.76 6.39 -6.94
N THR A 174 3.11 7.05 -8.05
CA THR A 174 2.13 7.53 -9.04
C THR A 174 1.41 6.36 -9.71
N LEU A 175 2.13 5.30 -10.08
CA LEU A 175 1.53 4.08 -10.63
C LEU A 175 0.55 3.44 -9.64
N VAL A 176 0.91 3.33 -8.36
CA VAL A 176 0.01 2.83 -7.31
C VAL A 176 -1.25 3.69 -7.25
N ALA A 177 -1.12 5.02 -7.22
CA ALA A 177 -2.27 5.92 -7.20
C ALA A 177 -3.20 5.70 -8.41
N ILE A 178 -2.64 5.55 -9.61
CA ILE A 178 -3.41 5.26 -10.83
C ILE A 178 -4.10 3.89 -10.74
N LEU A 179 -3.41 2.86 -10.22
CA LEU A 179 -3.99 1.54 -10.01
C LEU A 179 -5.14 1.56 -8.99
N GLU A 180 -5.00 2.32 -7.90
CA GLU A 180 -6.05 2.50 -6.90
C GLU A 180 -7.29 3.20 -7.49
N ILE A 181 -7.08 4.24 -8.32
CA ILE A 181 -8.16 4.92 -9.05
C ILE A 181 -8.83 3.95 -10.03
N ALA A 182 -8.06 3.24 -10.84
CA ALA A 182 -8.56 2.28 -11.81
C ALA A 182 -9.35 1.14 -11.14
N LEU A 183 -8.89 0.69 -9.98
CA LEU A 183 -9.60 -0.29 -9.16
C LEU A 183 -10.94 0.22 -8.68
N TRP A 184 -11.02 1.48 -8.24
CA TRP A 184 -12.29 2.08 -7.83
C TRP A 184 -13.30 2.03 -8.97
N PHE A 185 -12.91 2.46 -10.18
CA PHE A 185 -13.78 2.38 -11.37
C PHE A 185 -14.14 0.94 -11.75
N ARG A 186 -13.18 0.00 -11.66
CA ARG A 186 -13.41 -1.42 -11.96
C ARG A 186 -14.41 -2.07 -11.00
N VAL A 187 -14.36 -1.71 -9.71
CA VAL A 187 -15.30 -2.19 -8.69
C VAL A 187 -16.65 -1.49 -8.85
N PHE A 188 -16.66 -0.19 -9.11
CA PHE A 188 -17.88 0.60 -9.37
C PHE A 188 -18.65 0.07 -10.58
N GLY A 189 -17.98 -0.20 -11.71
CA GLY A 189 -18.61 -0.82 -12.88
C GLY A 189 -19.22 -2.19 -12.57
N SER A 190 -18.66 -2.94 -11.61
CA SER A 190 -19.28 -4.20 -11.17
C SER A 190 -20.50 -4.00 -10.27
N ALA A 191 -20.57 -2.89 -9.55
CA ALA A 191 -21.75 -2.49 -8.79
C ALA A 191 -22.89 -2.09 -9.74
N LEU A 192 -22.59 -1.31 -10.78
CA LEU A 192 -23.56 -0.96 -11.82
C LEU A 192 -24.11 -2.19 -12.57
N LEU A 193 -23.28 -3.21 -12.77
CA LEU A 193 -23.69 -4.49 -13.36
C LEU A 193 -24.29 -5.48 -12.34
N PHE A 194 -24.61 -5.03 -11.11
CA PHE A 194 -25.23 -5.83 -10.04
C PHE A 194 -24.55 -7.19 -9.76
N GLN A 195 -23.24 -7.27 -9.96
CA GLN A 195 -22.50 -8.50 -9.69
C GLN A 195 -22.57 -8.85 -8.20
N LYS A 196 -22.71 -10.13 -7.85
CA LYS A 196 -22.88 -10.55 -6.45
C LYS A 196 -21.78 -9.99 -5.53
N GLY A 197 -22.19 -9.30 -4.47
CA GLY A 197 -21.28 -8.69 -3.47
C GLY A 197 -20.57 -7.41 -3.91
N SER A 198 -20.80 -6.90 -5.12
CA SER A 198 -20.10 -5.71 -5.64
C SER A 198 -20.51 -4.42 -4.92
N TRP A 199 -21.76 -4.30 -4.46
CA TRP A 199 -22.24 -3.14 -3.69
C TRP A 199 -21.54 -2.98 -2.34
N ILE A 200 -21.34 -4.09 -1.62
CA ILE A 200 -20.55 -4.08 -0.38
C ILE A 200 -19.10 -3.73 -0.71
N LEU A 201 -18.54 -4.35 -1.75
CA LEU A 201 -17.16 -4.13 -2.14
C LEU A 201 -16.89 -2.67 -2.56
N ILE A 202 -17.79 -2.03 -3.31
CA ILE A 202 -17.63 -0.62 -3.69
C ILE A 202 -17.75 0.29 -2.47
N ALA A 203 -18.65 0.00 -1.52
CA ALA A 203 -18.77 0.80 -0.31
C ALA A 203 -17.46 0.75 0.50
N VAL A 204 -16.93 -0.45 0.76
CA VAL A 204 -15.68 -0.59 1.53
C VAL A 204 -14.48 -0.02 0.76
N TYR A 205 -14.37 -0.28 -0.55
CA TYR A 205 -13.29 0.26 -1.36
C TYR A 205 -13.34 1.79 -1.46
N THR A 206 -14.54 2.38 -1.42
CA THR A 206 -14.70 3.85 -1.37
C THR A 206 -14.18 4.42 -0.06
N VAL A 207 -14.44 3.78 1.08
CA VAL A 207 -13.87 4.20 2.38
C VAL A 207 -12.34 4.13 2.35
N PHE A 208 -11.79 3.01 1.86
CA PHE A 208 -10.35 2.87 1.66
C PHE A 208 -9.80 3.97 0.75
N PHE A 209 -10.38 4.16 -0.43
CA PHE A 209 -9.93 5.12 -1.42
C PHE A 209 -10.02 6.56 -0.92
N ARG A 210 -11.06 6.90 -0.14
CA ARG A 210 -11.21 8.20 0.52
C ARG A 210 -10.08 8.46 1.52
N ALA A 211 -9.72 7.44 2.31
CA ALA A 211 -8.60 7.53 3.25
C ALA A 211 -7.27 7.70 2.49
N ARG A 212 -7.08 6.96 1.40
CA ARG A 212 -5.92 7.09 0.50
C ARG A 212 -5.81 8.49 -0.12
N TYR A 213 -6.90 9.06 -0.62
CA TYR A 213 -6.92 10.44 -1.12
C TYR A 213 -6.53 11.43 -0.02
N ALA A 214 -6.98 11.20 1.22
CA ALA A 214 -6.65 12.08 2.33
C ALA A 214 -5.15 12.02 2.71
N GLN A 215 -4.51 10.85 2.57
CA GLN A 215 -3.15 10.58 3.07
C GLN A 215 -2.05 10.64 2.00
N SER A 216 -2.40 10.52 0.72
CA SER A 216 -1.43 10.40 -0.38
C SER A 216 -1.51 11.58 -1.34
N THR A 217 -0.43 12.36 -1.40
CA THR A 217 -0.27 13.44 -2.40
C THR A 217 -0.25 12.88 -3.83
N PHE A 218 0.22 11.65 -4.04
CA PHE A 218 0.18 10.99 -5.35
C PHE A 218 -1.26 10.71 -5.81
N VAL A 219 -2.15 10.28 -4.91
CA VAL A 219 -3.57 10.06 -5.22
C VAL A 219 -4.27 11.39 -5.50
N GLN A 220 -3.98 12.42 -4.70
CA GLN A 220 -4.49 13.78 -4.95
C GLN A 220 -4.03 14.29 -6.31
N GLY A 221 -2.75 14.17 -6.63
CA GLY A 221 -2.17 14.59 -7.91
C GLY A 221 -2.79 13.85 -9.09
N ALA A 222 -2.94 12.52 -8.99
CA ALA A 222 -3.55 11.71 -10.05
C ALA A 222 -5.03 12.07 -10.28
N ILE A 223 -5.81 12.32 -9.23
CA ILE A 223 -7.20 12.79 -9.34
C ILE A 223 -7.27 14.18 -9.96
N THR A 224 -6.39 15.10 -9.56
CA THR A 224 -6.32 16.46 -10.13
C THR A 224 -6.00 16.39 -11.62
N GLN A 225 -5.01 15.61 -12.03
CA GLN A 225 -4.65 15.43 -13.43
C GLN A 225 -5.78 14.78 -14.24
N LEU A 226 -6.44 13.76 -13.68
CA LEU A 226 -7.59 13.11 -14.33
C LEU A 226 -8.73 14.12 -14.53
N THR A 227 -9.06 14.89 -13.50
CA THR A 227 -10.11 15.92 -13.54
C THR A 227 -9.78 16.99 -14.59
N ALA A 228 -8.54 17.47 -14.61
CA ALA A 228 -8.08 18.47 -15.59
C ALA A 228 -8.16 17.96 -17.03
N ARG A 229 -7.85 16.67 -17.27
CA ARG A 229 -8.01 16.07 -18.60
C ARG A 229 -9.46 16.00 -19.04
N VAL A 230 -10.37 15.61 -18.15
CA VAL A 230 -11.81 15.60 -18.44
C VAL A 230 -12.33 17.02 -18.67
N ASP A 231 -11.91 17.99 -17.85
CA ASP A 231 -12.27 19.40 -18.03
C ASP A 231 -11.79 19.92 -19.39
N ALA A 232 -10.55 19.63 -19.80
CA ALA A 232 -10.02 20.03 -21.10
C ALA A 232 -10.78 19.39 -22.28
N GLN A 233 -11.18 18.12 -22.17
CA GLN A 233 -11.99 17.44 -23.18
C GLN A 233 -13.39 18.07 -23.31
N LEU A 234 -14.03 18.35 -22.18
CA LEU A 234 -15.39 18.92 -22.15
C LEU A 234 -15.43 20.42 -22.49
N ALA A 235 -14.30 21.12 -22.41
CA ALA A 235 -14.16 22.52 -22.82
C ALA A 235 -14.22 22.71 -24.34
N ASN A 236 -14.11 21.65 -25.14
CA ASN A 236 -14.25 21.74 -26.59
C ASN A 236 -15.64 22.25 -26.96
N GLN A 237 -15.72 23.22 -27.88
CA GLN A 237 -16.96 23.85 -28.31
C GLN A 237 -17.96 22.86 -28.92
N SER A 238 -17.46 21.77 -29.52
CA SER A 238 -18.28 20.66 -30.05
C SER A 238 -18.95 19.80 -28.97
N THR A 239 -18.59 19.96 -27.70
CA THR A 239 -19.17 19.18 -26.60
C THR A 239 -20.57 19.72 -26.24
N PRO A 240 -21.62 18.87 -26.21
CA PRO A 240 -22.97 19.28 -25.83
C PRO A 240 -23.01 19.97 -24.45
N PRO A 241 -23.75 21.08 -24.28
CA PRO A 241 -23.85 21.78 -23.00
C PRO A 241 -24.28 20.89 -21.82
N VAL A 242 -25.15 19.91 -22.09
CA VAL A 242 -25.62 18.95 -21.08
C VAL A 242 -24.49 18.12 -20.49
N ALA A 243 -23.46 17.77 -21.28
CA ALA A 243 -22.32 17.01 -20.80
C ALA A 243 -21.46 17.85 -19.84
N ARG A 244 -21.24 19.14 -20.17
CA ARG A 244 -20.54 20.09 -19.29
C ARG A 244 -21.29 20.31 -17.98
N GLN A 245 -22.61 20.51 -18.06
CA GLN A 245 -23.45 20.69 -16.87
C GLN A 245 -23.45 19.44 -15.99
N SER A 246 -23.61 18.25 -16.60
CA SER A 246 -23.61 16.97 -15.87
C SER A 246 -22.28 16.73 -15.16
N TRP A 247 -21.16 17.05 -15.81
CA TRP A 247 -19.83 16.96 -15.19
C TRP A 247 -19.66 17.96 -14.04
N GLY A 248 -20.14 19.19 -14.19
CA GLY A 248 -20.16 20.18 -13.10
C GLY A 248 -20.95 19.69 -11.89
N THR A 249 -22.16 19.18 -12.11
CA THR A 249 -23.01 18.57 -11.06
C THR A 249 -22.30 17.40 -10.38
N PHE A 250 -21.70 16.50 -11.16
CA PHE A 250 -20.95 15.35 -10.65
C PHE A 250 -19.79 15.79 -9.75
N LYS A 251 -18.98 16.77 -10.17
CA LYS A 251 -17.89 17.33 -9.37
C LYS A 251 -18.41 17.90 -8.05
N ASN A 252 -19.54 18.62 -8.07
CA ASN A 252 -20.15 19.18 -6.86
C ASN A 252 -20.63 18.10 -5.90
N VAL A 253 -21.28 17.05 -6.40
CA VAL A 253 -21.75 15.91 -5.59
C VAL A 253 -20.56 15.20 -4.92
N ILE A 254 -19.50 14.91 -5.69
CA ILE A 254 -18.29 14.29 -5.12
C ILE A 254 -17.67 15.17 -4.04
N ARG A 255 -17.59 16.48 -4.26
CA ARG A 255 -17.04 17.42 -3.28
C ARG A 255 -17.85 17.41 -1.99
N GLN A 256 -19.18 17.50 -2.09
CA GLN A 256 -20.08 17.44 -0.93
C GLN A 256 -19.95 16.12 -0.18
N ALA A 257 -19.91 14.99 -0.90
CA ALA A 257 -19.71 13.68 -0.30
C ALA A 257 -18.34 13.56 0.39
N ALA A 258 -17.29 14.12 -0.22
CA ALA A 258 -15.96 14.16 0.36
C ALA A 258 -15.92 15.01 1.64
N ASP A 259 -16.59 16.15 1.65
CA ASP A 259 -16.66 17.05 2.80
C ASP A 259 -17.48 16.47 3.97
N ALA A 260 -18.54 15.71 3.66
CA ALA A 260 -19.38 15.03 4.64
C ALA A 260 -18.68 13.82 5.28
N THR A 261 -17.80 13.15 4.54
CA THR A 261 -17.06 11.95 4.98
C THR A 261 -15.69 12.25 5.57
N ASP A 262 -15.34 13.52 5.80
CA ASP A 262 -14.07 13.90 6.40
C ASP A 262 -14.05 13.61 7.92
N ILE A 263 -13.53 12.44 8.27
CA ILE A 263 -13.38 11.94 9.65
C ILE A 263 -12.50 12.88 10.50
N ARG A 264 -11.60 13.67 9.90
CA ARG A 264 -10.72 14.60 10.64
C ARG A 264 -11.50 15.67 11.40
N LYS A 265 -12.67 16.08 10.89
CA LYS A 265 -13.58 17.00 11.59
C LYS A 265 -14.07 16.44 12.92
N TYR A 266 -14.18 15.11 13.01
CA TYR A 266 -14.70 14.41 14.18
C TYR A 266 -13.59 13.90 15.12
N VAL A 267 -12.36 13.73 14.62
CA VAL A 267 -11.20 13.30 15.42
C VAL A 267 -10.35 14.49 15.92
N GLY A 268 -10.31 15.60 15.18
CA GLY A 268 -9.57 16.81 15.54
C GLY A 268 -10.21 17.66 16.66
N GLY A 269 -11.47 17.41 17.00
CA GLY A 269 -12.18 18.11 18.07
C GLY A 269 -11.65 17.83 19.49
N GLN A 270 -10.80 16.82 19.66
CA GLN A 270 -10.23 16.44 20.97
C GLN A 270 -8.84 17.00 21.26
N GLN A 271 -8.26 17.82 20.38
CA GLN A 271 -6.95 18.48 20.62
C GLN A 271 -7.00 20.01 20.65
N ALA A 272 -8.18 20.63 20.53
CA ALA A 272 -8.33 22.10 20.56
C ALA A 272 -8.78 22.68 21.91
N ALA A 273 -8.78 21.89 22.99
CA ALA A 273 -9.03 22.37 24.36
C ALA A 273 -7.76 22.24 25.23
N GLY A 274 -6.68 22.89 24.81
CA GLY A 274 -5.57 23.21 25.71
C GLY A 274 -5.98 24.36 26.64
N PRO A 275 -5.52 24.42 27.89
CA PRO A 275 -6.03 25.36 28.88
C PRO A 275 -5.82 26.81 28.42
N LYS A 276 -6.88 27.62 28.45
CA LYS A 276 -6.75 29.07 28.41
C LYS A 276 -5.85 29.47 29.57
N LYS A 277 -4.64 29.97 29.28
CA LYS A 277 -3.82 30.63 30.28
C LYS A 277 -4.56 31.89 30.73
N THR A 278 -5.11 31.83 31.94
CA THR A 278 -5.49 32.99 32.73
C THR A 278 -4.25 33.47 33.49
N HIS A 279 -3.95 34.76 33.31
CA HIS A 279 -2.95 35.60 33.96
C HIS A 279 -1.48 35.34 33.63
#